data_AF-A0A9N7VGT7-F1
#
_entry.id   AF-A0A9N7VGT7-F1
#
_cell.length_a   1.000
_cell.length_b   1.000
_cell.length_c   1.000
_cell.angle_alpha   90.00
_cell.angle_beta   90.00
_cell.angle_gamma   90.00
#
_symmetry.space_group_name_H-M   'P 1'
#
loop_
_entity.id
_entity.type
_entity.pdbx_description
1 polymer ?
#
loop_
_entity_poly.entity_id
_entity_poly.type
_entity_poly.pdbx_seq_one_letter_code
_entity_poly.pdbx_strand_id
1 'polypeptide(L)'
;MPKTQHSTIMIVLSGLVGLLLVLTAEARVGDSSQLQFCTETEECLLFDPICQIGDVEVRNYSAVKWVSTSESSMLMEFAAMKMFRRLFDYIGGSNDPEVVIDMTSPVLMTMPQKSWWQTVVFTMSFLLPDMYQESPPKPTKGGVDILETPDMRVYVLSYSGWMTTYSINNAFDKLSKKLDAIGASYKTDTRYAAGYNSPMTMNDRHNEVMLVVEGEPVCPNQD
;
A
#
# COMPACT_ATOMS: atom_id res chain seq x y z
N MET A 1 -76.23 28.22 17.79
CA MET A 1 -75.26 28.15 16.68
C MET A 1 -73.91 27.75 17.26
N PRO A 2 -73.33 26.62 16.84
CA PRO A 2 -72.11 26.05 17.42
C PRO A 2 -70.86 26.66 16.78
N LYS A 3 -69.77 26.81 17.54
CA LYS A 3 -68.42 26.85 16.99
C LYS A 3 -67.53 25.89 17.77
N THR A 4 -67.20 24.82 17.07
CA THR A 4 -66.16 23.82 17.34
C THR A 4 -64.82 24.50 17.57
N GLN A 5 -64.09 24.09 18.61
CA GLN A 5 -62.67 24.37 18.74
C GLN A 5 -61.93 23.03 18.86
N HIS A 6 -61.13 22.73 17.83
CA HIS A 6 -60.38 21.50 17.68
C HIS A 6 -59.19 21.46 18.64
N SER A 7 -59.02 20.30 19.26
CA SER A 7 -57.88 19.89 20.07
C SER A 7 -56.65 19.69 19.17
N THR A 8 -55.53 20.32 19.49
CA THR A 8 -54.23 20.05 18.86
C THR A 8 -53.39 19.21 19.79
N ILE A 9 -53.26 17.93 19.47
CA ILE A 9 -52.37 16.97 20.11
C ILE A 9 -50.94 17.32 19.69
N MET A 10 -50.10 17.65 20.68
CA MET A 10 -48.68 17.93 20.46
C MET A 10 -47.90 16.61 20.58
N ILE A 11 -47.54 16.03 19.42
CA ILE A 11 -46.68 14.84 19.33
C ILE A 11 -45.23 15.32 19.45
N VAL A 12 -44.58 15.02 20.58
CA VAL A 12 -43.13 15.22 20.74
C VAL A 12 -42.42 13.99 20.17
N LEU A 13 -41.90 14.11 18.96
CA LEU A 13 -41.07 13.08 18.32
C LEU A 13 -39.63 13.20 18.83
N SER A 14 -39.19 12.10 19.43
CA SER A 14 -37.85 11.72 19.86
C SER A 14 -36.75 11.97 18.83
N GLY A 15 -35.62 12.54 19.26
CA GLY A 15 -34.36 12.57 18.52
C GLY A 15 -33.25 11.92 19.34
N LEU A 16 -33.00 10.64 19.11
CA LEU A 16 -31.82 9.92 19.61
C LEU A 16 -30.70 10.20 18.60
N VAL A 17 -29.80 11.12 18.92
CA VAL A 17 -28.57 11.31 18.13
C VAL A 17 -27.64 10.15 18.47
N GLY A 18 -27.75 9.07 17.70
CA GLY A 18 -26.75 8.02 17.70
C GLY A 18 -25.48 8.59 17.06
N LEU A 19 -24.45 8.83 17.87
CA LEU A 19 -23.12 9.16 17.38
C LEU A 19 -22.57 7.88 16.73
N LEU A 20 -22.72 7.75 15.41
CA LEU A 20 -21.99 6.75 14.64
C LEU A 20 -20.52 7.18 14.68
N LEU A 21 -19.74 6.60 15.59
CA LEU A 21 -18.29 6.58 15.45
C LEU A 21 -18.00 5.66 14.26
N VAL A 22 -17.91 6.26 13.07
CA VAL A 22 -17.21 5.63 11.97
C VAL A 22 -15.76 5.57 12.44
N LEU A 23 -15.31 4.40 12.85
CA LEU A 23 -13.89 4.09 12.95
C LEU A 23 -13.35 4.23 11.53
N THR A 24 -12.92 5.42 11.15
CA THR A 24 -12.07 5.58 9.99
C THR A 24 -10.84 4.75 10.31
N ALA A 25 -10.63 3.67 9.56
CA ALA A 25 -9.35 2.99 9.57
C ALA A 25 -8.34 4.03 9.08
N GLU A 26 -7.69 4.71 10.03
CA GLU A 26 -6.65 5.68 9.70
C GLU A 26 -5.59 4.92 8.90
N ALA A 27 -5.27 5.46 7.72
CA ALA A 27 -4.14 5.02 6.93
C ALA A 27 -2.93 4.99 7.86
N ARG A 28 -2.29 3.84 8.06
CA ARG A 28 -1.16 3.75 9.00
C ARG A 28 0.14 4.16 8.32
N VAL A 29 0.19 5.41 7.87
CA VAL A 29 1.45 6.09 7.59
C VAL A 29 1.89 6.75 8.88
N GLY A 30 3.12 6.53 9.31
CA GLY A 30 3.57 7.11 10.56
C GLY A 30 5.05 6.91 10.83
N ASP A 31 5.47 7.27 12.03
CA ASP A 31 6.86 7.34 12.46
C ASP A 31 7.65 6.06 12.13
N SER A 32 8.73 6.22 11.38
CA SER A 32 9.58 5.15 10.88
C SER A 32 10.31 4.37 11.98
N SER A 33 10.51 4.96 13.16
CA SER A 33 11.15 4.30 14.31
C SER A 33 10.39 3.06 14.81
N GLN A 34 9.14 2.89 14.41
CA GLN A 34 8.34 1.70 14.68
C GLN A 34 8.78 0.47 13.89
N LEU A 35 9.52 0.64 12.80
CA LEU A 35 10.00 -0.43 11.93
C LEU A 35 11.53 -0.38 11.80
N GLN A 36 12.21 -1.38 12.35
CA GLN A 36 13.68 -1.42 12.40
C GLN A 36 14.37 -1.35 11.02
N PHE A 37 13.68 -1.74 9.96
CA PHE A 37 14.19 -1.72 8.59
C PHE A 37 13.87 -0.43 7.82
N CYS A 38 13.06 0.47 8.40
CA CYS A 38 12.63 1.69 7.75
C CYS A 38 13.41 2.88 8.32
N THR A 39 14.63 3.07 7.83
CA THR A 39 15.60 3.98 8.50
C THR A 39 15.98 5.21 7.69
N GLU A 40 15.51 5.33 6.45
CA GLU A 40 15.94 6.39 5.51
C GLU A 40 14.88 7.48 5.29
N THR A 41 13.69 7.34 5.89
CA THR A 41 12.59 8.30 5.83
C THR A 41 11.99 8.50 7.21
N GLU A 42 11.36 9.65 7.46
CA GLU A 42 10.69 9.94 8.74
C GLU A 42 9.39 9.17 8.91
N GLU A 43 8.68 8.92 7.81
CA GLU A 43 7.43 8.17 7.78
C GLU A 43 7.53 6.89 6.96
N CYS A 44 6.80 5.87 7.39
CA CYS A 44 6.73 4.56 6.77
C CYS A 44 5.31 4.01 6.71
N LEU A 45 5.09 3.06 5.80
CA LEU A 45 3.88 2.25 5.79
C LEU A 45 3.91 1.24 6.94
N LEU A 46 3.12 1.50 7.97
CA LEU A 46 2.95 0.63 9.12
C LEU A 46 1.86 -0.40 8.86
N PHE A 47 1.85 -1.45 9.68
CA PHE A 47 0.93 -2.58 9.56
C PHE A 47 0.60 -3.17 10.94
N ASP A 48 -0.49 -3.94 10.99
CA ASP A 48 -0.76 -4.84 12.10
C ASP A 48 -0.16 -6.22 11.81
N PRO A 49 0.74 -6.75 12.67
CA PRO A 49 1.18 -8.13 12.53
C PRO A 49 0.04 -9.09 12.89
N ILE A 50 -0.20 -10.10 12.03
CA ILE A 50 -1.19 -11.15 12.26
C ILE A 50 -0.49 -12.38 12.87
N CYS A 51 0.52 -12.91 12.16
CA CYS A 51 1.29 -14.07 12.61
C CYS A 51 2.58 -14.20 11.77
N GLN A 52 3.39 -15.21 12.07
CA GLN A 52 4.63 -15.49 11.35
C GLN A 52 4.78 -16.99 11.08
N ILE A 53 5.29 -17.33 9.89
CA ILE A 53 5.48 -18.69 9.38
C ILE A 53 6.94 -18.84 8.96
N GLY A 54 7.81 -19.15 9.93
CA GLY A 54 9.25 -19.11 9.72
C GLY A 54 9.72 -17.67 9.40
N ASP A 55 10.12 -17.43 8.16
CA ASP A 55 10.57 -16.12 7.64
C ASP A 55 9.47 -15.37 6.86
N VAL A 56 8.27 -15.93 6.76
CA VAL A 56 7.12 -15.27 6.14
C VAL A 56 6.30 -14.58 7.21
N GLU A 57 6.10 -13.27 7.07
CA GLU A 57 5.20 -12.51 7.93
C GLU A 57 3.81 -12.43 7.31
N VAL A 58 2.78 -12.46 8.16
CA VAL A 58 1.41 -12.18 7.76
C VAL A 58 1.03 -10.85 8.38
N ARG A 59 0.68 -9.88 7.54
CA ARG A 59 0.43 -8.49 7.95
C ARG A 59 -0.92 -8.02 7.45
N ASN A 60 -1.59 -7.14 8.20
CA ASN A 60 -2.71 -6.35 7.71
C ASN A 60 -2.26 -4.93 7.43
N TYR A 61 -2.47 -4.46 6.21
CA TYR A 61 -2.33 -3.05 5.85
C TYR A 61 -3.72 -2.42 5.73
N SER A 62 -3.92 -1.28 6.38
CA SER A 62 -5.11 -0.45 6.17
C SER A 62 -5.06 0.21 4.78
N ALA A 63 -6.20 0.75 4.35
CA ALA A 63 -6.26 1.48 3.09
C ALA A 63 -5.36 2.72 3.13
N VAL A 64 -4.54 2.93 2.09
CA VAL A 64 -3.64 4.09 1.99
C VAL A 64 -3.57 4.60 0.54
N LYS A 65 -3.37 5.91 0.39
CA LYS A 65 -3.18 6.60 -0.88
C LYS A 65 -1.71 6.70 -1.24
N TRP A 66 -1.47 6.57 -2.54
CA TRP A 66 -0.18 6.62 -3.18
C TRP A 66 -0.23 7.61 -4.34
N VAL A 67 0.91 8.20 -4.69
CA VAL A 67 1.11 8.77 -6.02
C VAL A 67 1.78 7.73 -6.90
N SER A 68 1.19 7.44 -8.06
CA SER A 68 1.55 6.31 -8.90
C SER A 68 1.70 6.69 -10.36
N THR A 69 2.53 5.92 -11.09
CA THR A 69 2.69 6.02 -12.53
C THR A 69 3.01 4.64 -13.10
N SER A 70 2.67 4.42 -14.36
CA SER A 70 2.84 3.12 -15.00
C SER A 70 3.65 3.22 -16.29
N GLU A 71 4.40 2.16 -16.57
CA GLU A 71 5.16 2.01 -17.80
C GLU A 71 5.16 0.54 -18.26
N SER A 72 5.01 0.35 -19.57
CA SER A 72 5.03 -0.96 -20.20
C SER A 72 6.47 -1.35 -20.54
N SER A 73 6.93 -2.49 -20.07
CA SER A 73 8.28 -2.97 -20.34
C SER A 73 8.37 -4.49 -20.20
N MET A 74 9.41 -5.07 -20.81
CA MET A 74 9.78 -6.47 -20.60
C MET A 74 10.52 -6.67 -19.27
N LEU A 75 11.37 -5.70 -18.89
CA LEU A 75 12.13 -5.72 -17.64
C LEU A 75 11.81 -4.47 -16.83
N MET A 76 11.62 -4.65 -15.52
CA MET A 76 11.24 -3.57 -14.60
C MET A 76 12.25 -2.43 -14.63
N GLU A 77 13.55 -2.75 -14.71
CA GLU A 77 14.66 -1.80 -14.64
C GLU A 77 14.61 -0.75 -15.76
N PHE A 78 14.16 -1.14 -16.96
CA PHE A 78 14.03 -0.21 -18.09
C PHE A 78 12.87 0.77 -17.92
N ALA A 79 11.85 0.40 -17.14
CA ALA A 79 10.72 1.27 -16.81
C ALA A 79 10.98 2.11 -15.55
N ALA A 80 11.72 1.56 -14.59
CA ALA A 80 11.85 2.10 -13.24
C ALA A 80 12.36 3.54 -13.20
N MET A 81 13.41 3.87 -13.97
CA MET A 81 13.99 5.22 -13.96
C MET A 81 13.00 6.29 -14.48
N LYS A 82 12.21 5.95 -15.50
CA LYS A 82 11.21 6.85 -16.06
C LYS A 82 10.05 7.06 -15.10
N MET A 83 9.58 5.99 -14.46
CA MET A 83 8.53 6.05 -13.45
C MET A 83 8.98 6.85 -12.23
N PHE A 84 10.16 6.53 -11.67
CA PHE A 84 10.72 7.22 -10.51
C PHE A 84 10.85 8.71 -10.75
N ARG A 85 11.39 9.13 -11.91
CA ARG A 85 11.53 10.56 -12.25
C ARG A 85 10.19 11.30 -12.25
N ARG A 86 9.12 10.69 -12.77
CA ARG A 86 7.79 11.33 -12.77
C ARG A 86 7.24 11.51 -11.36
N LEU A 87 7.39 10.51 -10.51
CA LEU A 87 6.94 10.60 -9.11
C LEU A 87 7.82 11.57 -8.31
N PHE A 88 9.11 11.61 -8.60
CA PHE A 88 10.04 12.57 -8.01
C PHE A 88 9.69 14.02 -8.41
N ASP A 89 9.35 14.25 -9.68
CA ASP A 89 8.83 15.55 -10.14
C ASP A 89 7.55 15.95 -9.38
N TYR A 90 6.63 15.00 -9.12
CA TYR A 90 5.39 15.25 -8.37
C TYR A 90 5.68 15.69 -6.94
N ILE A 91 6.46 14.92 -6.17
CA ILE A 91 6.80 15.28 -4.79
C ILE A 91 7.70 16.53 -4.74
N GLY A 92 8.42 16.85 -5.82
CA GLY A 92 9.20 18.07 -5.97
C GLY A 92 8.42 19.32 -6.38
N GLY A 93 7.08 19.26 -6.45
CA GLY A 93 6.23 20.41 -6.74
C GLY A 93 5.45 20.35 -8.06
N SER A 94 5.55 19.27 -8.85
CA SER A 94 4.67 19.06 -10.02
C SER A 94 3.27 18.56 -9.61
N ASN A 95 2.66 19.28 -8.69
CA ASN A 95 1.31 19.08 -8.18
C ASN A 95 0.64 20.45 -7.99
N ASP A 96 -0.67 20.48 -7.79
CA ASP A 96 -1.41 21.67 -7.37
C ASP A 96 -1.71 21.48 -5.88
N PRO A 97 -1.12 22.30 -4.98
CA PRO A 97 -0.69 23.69 -5.19
C PRO A 97 0.84 23.94 -5.18
N GLU A 98 1.62 23.15 -5.92
CA GLU A 98 3.09 23.24 -6.05
C GLU A 98 3.85 23.01 -4.73
N VAL A 99 3.31 22.15 -3.86
CA VAL A 99 3.96 21.82 -2.59
C VAL A 99 5.07 20.80 -2.77
N VAL A 100 6.15 20.96 -2.01
CA VAL A 100 7.17 19.93 -1.86
C VAL A 100 6.69 18.94 -0.80
N ILE A 101 6.72 17.65 -1.13
CA ILE A 101 6.26 16.55 -0.31
C ILE A 101 7.48 15.73 0.09
N ASP A 102 7.61 15.44 1.39
CA ASP A 102 8.71 14.62 1.89
C ASP A 102 8.59 13.17 1.40
N MET A 103 9.74 12.55 1.15
CA MET A 103 9.77 11.16 0.72
C MET A 103 9.49 10.24 1.90
N THR A 104 8.64 9.25 1.70
CA THR A 104 8.31 8.19 2.66
C THR A 104 8.68 6.82 2.09
N SER A 105 8.68 5.80 2.96
CA SER A 105 8.98 4.43 2.58
C SER A 105 7.80 3.47 2.81
N PRO A 106 7.67 2.40 2.02
CA PRO A 106 8.52 2.00 0.90
C PRO A 106 8.09 2.65 -0.43
N VAL A 107 8.96 2.53 -1.44
CA VAL A 107 8.54 2.59 -2.85
C VAL A 107 7.92 1.25 -3.22
N LEU A 108 6.67 1.26 -3.69
CA LEU A 108 5.91 0.06 -4.04
C LEU A 108 5.91 -0.15 -5.56
N MET A 109 6.23 -1.37 -5.98
CA MET A 109 6.12 -1.86 -7.35
C MET A 109 4.96 -2.85 -7.44
N THR A 110 3.93 -2.50 -8.19
CA THR A 110 2.84 -3.41 -8.55
C THR A 110 3.13 -4.02 -9.91
N MET A 111 3.05 -5.35 -9.99
CA MET A 111 3.30 -6.06 -11.24
C MET A 111 2.43 -7.32 -11.37
N PRO A 112 1.95 -7.63 -12.58
CA PRO A 112 1.25 -8.88 -12.82
C PRO A 112 2.22 -10.06 -12.78
N GLN A 113 1.67 -11.27 -12.65
CA GLN A 113 2.41 -12.46 -13.01
C GLN A 113 2.68 -12.46 -14.52
N LYS A 114 3.93 -12.74 -14.92
CA LYS A 114 4.35 -12.69 -16.32
C LYS A 114 5.28 -13.82 -16.68
N SER A 115 5.22 -14.25 -17.93
CA SER A 115 6.27 -15.06 -18.54
C SER A 115 7.46 -14.21 -18.96
N TRP A 116 8.64 -14.82 -19.07
CA TRP A 116 9.90 -14.10 -19.36
C TRP A 116 9.88 -13.31 -20.68
N TRP A 117 9.12 -13.75 -21.69
CA TRP A 117 8.97 -13.07 -22.99
C TRP A 117 7.88 -11.97 -23.02
N GLN A 118 7.05 -11.85 -21.98
CA GLN A 118 5.92 -10.93 -21.99
C GLN A 118 6.34 -9.52 -21.55
N THR A 119 5.91 -8.54 -22.36
CA THR A 119 5.82 -7.15 -21.95
C THR A 119 4.61 -6.99 -21.06
N VAL A 120 4.80 -6.38 -19.88
CA VAL A 120 3.72 -6.09 -18.94
C VAL A 120 3.78 -4.64 -18.49
N VAL A 121 2.68 -4.17 -17.92
CA VAL A 121 2.63 -2.86 -17.28
C VAL A 121 3.14 -3.01 -15.85
N PHE A 122 4.18 -2.25 -15.52
CA PHE A 122 4.63 -2.03 -14.17
C PHE A 122 4.03 -0.74 -13.65
N THR A 123 3.59 -0.73 -12.40
CA THR A 123 3.18 0.50 -11.71
C THR A 123 4.10 0.74 -10.53
N MET A 124 4.75 1.89 -10.50
CA MET A 124 5.51 2.36 -9.35
C MET A 124 4.63 3.32 -8.56
N SER A 125 4.72 3.24 -7.23
CA SER A 125 3.94 4.07 -6.32
C SER A 125 4.83 4.57 -5.19
N PHE A 126 4.75 5.88 -4.90
CA PHE A 126 5.32 6.48 -3.70
C PHE A 126 4.22 6.65 -2.67
N LEU A 127 4.50 6.20 -1.45
CA LEU A 127 3.59 6.40 -0.33
C LEU A 127 3.47 7.89 -0.06
N LEU A 128 2.25 8.38 0.15
CA LEU A 128 2.05 9.76 0.57
C LEU A 128 2.20 9.88 2.10
N PRO A 129 2.89 10.91 2.62
CA PRO A 129 2.87 11.27 4.04
C PRO A 129 1.48 11.24 4.67
N ASP A 130 1.39 11.01 5.98
CA ASP A 130 0.13 10.96 6.71
C ASP A 130 -0.75 12.19 6.44
N MET A 131 -0.14 13.37 6.47
CA MET A 131 -0.82 14.65 6.23
C MET A 131 -1.50 14.77 4.85
N TYR A 132 -1.13 13.94 3.88
CA TYR A 132 -1.69 13.93 2.52
C TYR A 132 -2.60 12.72 2.25
N GLN A 133 -2.78 11.83 3.22
CA GLN A 133 -3.63 10.63 3.06
C GLN A 133 -5.10 10.99 2.84
N GLU A 134 -5.62 12.04 3.49
CA GLU A 134 -7.01 12.47 3.28
C GLU A 134 -7.16 13.24 1.95
N SER A 135 -6.35 14.28 1.77
CA SER A 135 -6.44 15.25 0.67
C SER A 135 -5.10 15.40 -0.07
N PRO A 136 -4.76 14.46 -0.96
CA PRO A 136 -3.49 14.47 -1.67
C PRO A 136 -3.42 15.61 -2.69
N PRO A 137 -2.27 16.31 -2.85
CA PRO A 137 -2.09 17.34 -3.87
C PRO A 137 -2.34 16.77 -5.27
N LYS A 138 -3.07 17.52 -6.11
CA LYS A 138 -3.50 17.01 -7.41
C LYS A 138 -2.31 16.97 -8.38
N PRO A 139 -2.01 15.84 -9.06
CA PRO A 139 -0.97 15.82 -10.07
C PRO A 139 -1.25 16.80 -11.22
N THR A 140 -0.24 17.55 -11.68
CA THR A 140 -0.37 18.50 -12.80
C THR A 140 0.15 17.96 -14.13
N LYS A 141 0.92 16.86 -14.11
CA LYS A 141 1.42 16.18 -15.30
C LYS A 141 0.62 14.90 -15.57
N GLY A 142 0.35 14.64 -16.84
CA GLY A 142 -0.34 13.40 -17.26
C GLY A 142 0.50 12.14 -17.01
N GLY A 143 -0.19 11.02 -16.76
CA GLY A 143 0.44 9.73 -16.46
C GLY A 143 0.97 9.63 -15.04
N VAL A 144 0.55 10.52 -14.14
CA VAL A 144 0.73 10.45 -12.69
C VAL A 144 -0.66 10.54 -12.08
N ASP A 145 -1.02 9.56 -11.28
CA ASP A 145 -2.36 9.40 -10.72
C ASP A 145 -2.27 9.13 -9.22
N ILE A 146 -3.29 9.52 -8.47
CA ILE A 146 -3.44 9.10 -7.08
C ILE A 146 -4.19 7.77 -7.07
N LEU A 147 -3.56 6.73 -6.54
CA LEU A 147 -4.16 5.41 -6.38
C LEU A 147 -4.31 5.07 -4.91
N GLU A 148 -5.28 4.22 -4.59
CA GLU A 148 -5.51 3.72 -3.23
C GLU A 148 -5.37 2.21 -3.24
N THR A 149 -4.54 1.68 -2.34
CA THR A 149 -4.59 0.25 -2.01
C THR A 149 -5.66 0.06 -0.94
N PRO A 150 -6.57 -0.92 -1.08
CA PRO A 150 -7.59 -1.17 -0.07
C PRO A 150 -6.96 -1.76 1.20
N ASP A 151 -7.75 -1.85 2.26
CA ASP A 151 -7.40 -2.72 3.40
C ASP A 151 -7.17 -4.15 2.88
N MET A 152 -6.00 -4.70 3.22
CA MET A 152 -5.56 -5.99 2.70
C MET A 152 -4.66 -6.73 3.68
N ARG A 153 -4.91 -8.03 3.78
CA ARG A 153 -4.02 -8.99 4.43
C ARG A 153 -3.03 -9.53 3.40
N VAL A 154 -1.75 -9.57 3.75
CA VAL A 154 -0.69 -10.00 2.84
C VAL A 154 0.29 -10.95 3.52
N TYR A 155 0.83 -11.89 2.74
CA TYR A 155 2.02 -12.65 3.08
C TYR A 155 3.24 -11.90 2.58
N VAL A 156 4.24 -11.71 3.44
CA VAL A 156 5.44 -10.92 3.15
C VAL A 156 6.69 -11.77 3.34
N LEU A 157 7.61 -11.71 2.37
CA LEU A 157 8.95 -12.26 2.49
C LEU A 157 9.98 -11.17 2.25
N SER A 158 10.83 -10.91 3.24
CA SER A 158 11.96 -9.99 3.12
C SER A 158 13.15 -10.63 2.41
N TYR A 159 13.91 -9.84 1.67
CA TYR A 159 15.17 -10.25 1.06
C TYR A 159 16.11 -9.06 0.88
N SER A 160 17.42 -9.35 0.87
CA SER A 160 18.45 -8.33 0.68
C SER A 160 18.95 -8.22 -0.76
N GLY A 161 19.75 -7.19 -1.03
CA GLY A 161 20.33 -6.89 -2.34
C GLY A 161 19.51 -5.89 -3.16
N TRP A 162 19.78 -5.85 -4.46
CA TRP A 162 19.15 -4.91 -5.39
C TRP A 162 17.78 -5.40 -5.86
N MET A 163 16.82 -4.48 -5.96
CA MET A 163 15.53 -4.74 -6.60
C MET A 163 15.67 -4.84 -8.12
N THR A 164 15.98 -6.04 -8.58
CA THR A 164 16.00 -6.41 -10.00
C THR A 164 14.83 -7.32 -10.32
N THR A 165 14.39 -7.33 -11.58
CA THR A 165 13.39 -8.27 -12.12
C THR A 165 13.73 -9.71 -11.72
N TYR A 166 15.02 -10.08 -11.78
CA TYR A 166 15.47 -11.41 -11.37
C TYR A 166 15.29 -11.65 -9.86
N SER A 167 15.82 -10.76 -9.01
CA SER A 167 15.74 -10.93 -7.55
C SER A 167 14.30 -10.96 -7.01
N ILE A 168 13.42 -10.11 -7.56
CA ILE A 168 12.02 -10.02 -7.19
C ILE A 168 11.29 -11.32 -7.56
N ASN A 169 11.49 -11.83 -8.79
CA ASN A 169 10.86 -13.08 -9.19
C ASN A 169 11.38 -14.27 -8.37
N ASN A 170 12.67 -14.32 -8.06
CA ASN A 170 13.23 -15.36 -7.18
C ASN A 170 12.64 -15.28 -5.76
N ALA A 171 12.42 -14.07 -5.22
CA ALA A 171 11.75 -13.90 -3.94
C ALA A 171 10.28 -14.33 -3.99
N PHE A 172 9.54 -13.99 -5.04
CA PHE A 172 8.17 -14.47 -5.24
C PHE A 172 8.11 -15.99 -5.35
N ASP A 173 9.01 -16.63 -6.11
CA ASP A 173 9.06 -18.09 -6.25
C ASP A 173 9.35 -18.79 -4.93
N LYS A 174 10.14 -18.16 -4.05
CA LYS A 174 10.38 -18.68 -2.69
C LYS A 174 9.15 -18.53 -1.81
N LEU A 175 8.50 -17.36 -1.86
CA LEU A 175 7.29 -17.08 -1.08
C LEU A 175 6.16 -18.02 -1.50
N SER A 176 5.86 -18.13 -2.80
CA SER A 176 4.80 -19.03 -3.31
C SER A 176 5.04 -20.48 -2.90
N LYS A 177 6.26 -21.02 -3.08
CA LYS A 177 6.59 -22.39 -2.65
C LYS A 177 6.36 -22.63 -1.16
N LYS A 178 6.65 -21.65 -0.29
CA LYS A 178 6.40 -21.76 1.15
C LYS A 178 4.90 -21.77 1.45
N LEU A 179 4.14 -20.89 0.80
CA LEU A 179 2.67 -20.81 0.95
C LEU A 179 1.97 -22.06 0.41
N ASP A 180 2.39 -22.55 -0.76
CA ASP A 180 1.85 -23.76 -1.37
C ASP A 180 2.08 -24.99 -0.48
N ALA A 181 3.26 -25.08 0.17
CA ALA A 181 3.61 -26.19 1.07
C ALA A 181 2.71 -26.26 2.32
N ILE A 182 2.12 -25.16 2.74
CA ILE A 182 1.21 -25.08 3.89
C ILE A 182 -0.27 -24.98 3.48
N GLY A 183 -0.57 -25.03 2.18
CA GLY A 183 -1.94 -24.91 1.66
C GLY A 183 -2.55 -23.51 1.81
N ALA A 184 -1.73 -22.46 1.86
CA ALA A 184 -2.21 -21.08 1.93
C ALA A 184 -2.68 -20.57 0.57
N SER A 185 -3.83 -19.90 0.53
CA SER A 185 -4.38 -19.28 -0.69
C SER A 185 -4.01 -17.80 -0.79
N TYR A 186 -3.65 -17.37 -1.99
CA TYR A 186 -3.25 -16.01 -2.30
C TYR A 186 -3.59 -15.64 -3.74
N LYS A 187 -3.80 -14.34 -3.98
CA LYS A 187 -4.07 -13.80 -5.31
C LYS A 187 -2.83 -13.91 -6.20
N THR A 188 -3.04 -14.36 -7.44
CA THR A 188 -1.96 -14.59 -8.43
C THR A 188 -1.92 -13.55 -9.55
N ASP A 189 -2.99 -12.77 -9.70
CA ASP A 189 -3.13 -11.76 -10.73
C ASP A 189 -2.20 -10.55 -10.50
N THR A 190 -2.07 -10.13 -9.25
CA THR A 190 -1.31 -8.94 -8.85
C THR A 190 -0.37 -9.26 -7.69
N ARG A 191 0.88 -8.81 -7.82
CA ARG A 191 1.94 -9.02 -6.83
C ARG A 191 2.65 -7.70 -6.54
N TYR A 192 3.16 -7.54 -5.32
CA TYR A 192 3.82 -6.31 -4.89
C TYR A 192 5.27 -6.56 -4.48
N ALA A 193 6.17 -5.67 -4.87
CA ALA A 193 7.51 -5.59 -4.32
C ALA A 193 7.73 -4.22 -3.68
N ALA A 194 8.37 -4.17 -2.52
CA ALA A 194 8.59 -2.94 -1.77
C ALA A 194 10.09 -2.73 -1.53
N GLY A 195 10.56 -1.50 -1.80
CA GLY A 195 11.94 -1.07 -1.54
C GLY A 195 11.98 0.04 -0.52
N TYR A 196 12.75 -0.14 0.54
CA TYR A 196 12.83 0.80 1.66
C TYR A 196 14.07 1.70 1.61
N ASN A 197 15.09 1.31 0.84
CA ASN A 197 16.36 2.02 0.79
C ASN A 197 16.54 2.81 -0.51
N SER A 198 17.16 3.97 -0.40
CA SER A 198 17.61 4.84 -1.47
C SER A 198 18.40 4.06 -2.52
N PRO A 199 18.30 4.42 -3.82
CA PRO A 199 19.14 3.84 -4.87
C PRO A 199 20.66 3.95 -4.61
N MET A 200 21.08 4.85 -3.72
CA MET A 200 22.50 5.04 -3.33
C MET A 200 22.98 4.09 -2.23
N THR A 201 22.07 3.45 -1.50
CA THR A 201 22.40 2.54 -0.38
C THR A 201 23.01 1.24 -0.92
N MET A 202 24.27 0.95 -0.56
CA MET A 202 25.03 -0.16 -1.14
C MET A 202 24.94 -1.48 -0.34
N ASN A 203 24.82 -1.39 0.99
CA ASN A 203 24.80 -2.55 1.89
C ASN A 203 23.50 -2.58 2.70
N ASP A 204 23.19 -3.73 3.28
CA ASP A 204 22.08 -3.93 4.24
C ASP A 204 20.72 -3.45 3.73
N ARG A 205 20.50 -3.58 2.41
CA ARG A 205 19.22 -3.25 1.79
C ARG A 205 18.13 -4.19 2.29
N HIS A 206 16.99 -3.62 2.67
CA HIS A 206 15.75 -4.31 2.98
C HIS A 206 14.75 -4.13 1.84
N ASN A 207 14.34 -5.24 1.25
CA ASN A 207 13.27 -5.27 0.26
C ASN A 207 12.30 -6.37 0.63
N GLU A 208 11.07 -6.26 0.16
CA GLU A 208 10.02 -7.23 0.45
C GLU A 208 9.27 -7.59 -0.83
N VAL A 209 8.77 -8.81 -0.87
CA VAL A 209 7.72 -9.23 -1.82
C VAL A 209 6.45 -9.58 -1.05
N MET A 210 5.30 -9.22 -1.60
CA MET A 210 4.01 -9.41 -0.96
C MET A 210 3.00 -10.06 -1.91
N LEU A 211 2.28 -11.05 -1.39
CA LEU A 211 1.14 -11.70 -2.04
C LEU A 211 -0.10 -11.50 -1.19
N VAL A 212 -1.19 -11.04 -1.81
CA VAL A 212 -2.44 -10.77 -1.09
C VAL A 212 -3.12 -12.07 -0.71
N VAL A 213 -3.52 -12.19 0.55
CA VAL A 213 -4.27 -13.33 1.06
C VAL A 213 -5.59 -13.47 0.30
N GLU A 214 -5.93 -14.70 -0.10
CA GLU A 214 -7.26 -15.03 -0.63
C GLU A 214 -8.01 -15.86 0.42
N GLY A 215 -9.13 -15.32 0.92
CA GLY A 215 -9.84 -15.92 2.06
C GLY A 215 -9.17 -15.59 3.39
N GLU A 216 -9.01 -16.59 4.26
CA GLU A 216 -8.38 -16.46 5.58
C GLU A 216 -6.88 -16.79 5.52
N PRO A 217 -6.03 -16.03 6.22
CA PRO A 217 -4.62 -16.34 6.28
C PRO A 217 -4.39 -17.64 7.04
N VAL A 218 -3.45 -18.46 6.56
CA VAL A 218 -2.98 -19.64 7.29
C VAL A 218 -1.97 -19.17 8.32
N CYS A 219 -2.31 -19.29 9.60
CA CYS A 219 -1.38 -19.09 10.70
C CYS A 219 -1.17 -20.45 11.40
N PRO A 220 0.08 -20.90 11.59
CA PRO A 220 0.32 -22.03 12.47
C PRO A 220 -0.21 -21.69 13.87
N ASN A 221 -0.84 -22.67 14.53
CA ASN A 221 -1.21 -22.53 15.92
C ASN A 221 0.07 -22.19 16.70
N GLN A 222 0.05 -21.09 17.46
CA GLN A 222 1.09 -20.79 18.42
C GLN A 222 0.96 -21.83 19.55
N ASP A 223 1.62 -22.97 19.40
CA ASP A 223 1.84 -23.92 20.49
C ASP A 223 2.82 -23.33 21.52
#